data_AF-A0A7X3XRN1-F1
#
_entry.id   AF-A0A7X3XRN1-F1
#
_cell.length_a   1.000
_cell.length_b   1.000
_cell.length_c   1.000
_cell.angle_alpha   90.00
_cell.angle_beta   90.00
_cell.angle_gamma   90.00
#
_symmetry.space_group_name_H-M   'P 1'
#
loop_
_entity.id
_entity.type
_entity.pdbx_description
1 polymer ?
#
loop_
_entity_poly.entity_id
_entity_poly.type
_entity_poly.pdbx_seq_one_letter_code
_entity_poly.pdbx_strand_id
1 'polypeptide(L)'
;MTDDQRRDAELVRCILCGDETAFDALYKRHKSRLYGFIVNKIDDRRDAEELTNDTFLKAEEHLHTLQEPEKVLNWMFSIASQLIAGWHRRHKNPVRRKVTPTFTRLKVKPRRLLLSIRLPRNTQ
;
A
#
# COMPACT_ATOMS: atom_id res chain seq x y z
N MET A 1 11.76 -8.16 13.39
CA MET A 1 10.35 -8.48 13.10
C MET A 1 9.55 -8.15 14.34
N THR A 2 8.86 -7.01 14.36
CA THR A 2 8.03 -6.58 15.49
C THR A 2 6.72 -7.37 15.52
N ASP A 3 6.05 -7.40 16.67
CA ASP A 3 4.71 -7.99 16.80
C ASP A 3 3.72 -7.34 15.81
N ASP A 4 3.88 -6.03 15.60
CA ASP A 4 3.05 -5.28 14.67
C ASP A 4 3.17 -5.76 13.21
N GLN A 5 4.39 -6.05 12.77
CA GLN A 5 4.67 -6.54 11.42
C GLN A 5 4.05 -7.93 11.16
N ARG A 6 3.95 -8.76 12.20
CA ARG A 6 3.30 -10.08 12.10
C ARG A 6 1.80 -9.95 11.90
N ARG A 7 1.15 -9.12 12.73
CA ARG A 7 -0.28 -8.84 12.62
C ARG A 7 -0.64 -8.21 11.27
N ASP A 8 0.18 -7.27 10.81
CA ASP A 8 0.02 -6.66 9.50
C ASP A 8 0.09 -7.70 8.37
N ALA A 9 1.04 -8.63 8.45
CA ALA A 9 1.17 -9.71 7.47
C ALA A 9 -0.04 -10.66 7.45
N GLU A 10 -0.60 -10.97 8.62
CA GLU A 10 -1.81 -11.78 8.76
C GLU A 10 -3.03 -11.09 8.13
N LEU A 11 -3.24 -9.80 8.43
CA LEU A 11 -4.31 -9.01 7.82
C LEU A 11 -4.20 -8.98 6.30
N VAL A 12 -3.01 -8.74 5.76
CA VAL A 12 -2.79 -8.77 4.30
C VAL A 12 -3.15 -10.13 3.70
N ARG A 13 -2.79 -11.24 4.35
CA ARG A 13 -3.16 -12.58 3.86
C ARG A 13 -4.67 -12.79 3.85
N CYS A 14 -5.38 -12.35 4.89
CA CYS A 14 -6.84 -12.41 4.95
C CYS A 14 -7.48 -11.60 3.81
N ILE A 15 -6.99 -10.39 3.55
CA ILE A 15 -7.48 -9.55 2.44
C ILE A 15 -7.28 -10.26 1.10
N LEU A 16 -6.11 -10.87 0.87
CA LEU A 16 -5.84 -11.63 -0.36
C LEU A 16 -6.70 -12.90 -0.50
N CYS A 17 -7.25 -13.41 0.60
CA CYS A 17 -8.23 -14.50 0.60
C CYS A 17 -9.69 -14.01 0.45
N GLY A 18 -9.93 -12.70 0.31
CA GLY A 18 -11.26 -12.12 0.11
C GLY A 18 -11.98 -11.71 1.40
N ASP A 19 -11.28 -11.63 2.54
CA ASP A 19 -11.86 -11.12 3.79
C ASP A 19 -11.86 -9.58 3.80
N GLU A 20 -13.01 -8.99 3.50
CA GLU A 20 -13.23 -7.54 3.49
C GLU A 20 -13.02 -6.91 4.89
N THR A 21 -13.25 -7.66 5.97
CA THR A 21 -13.12 -7.15 7.35
C THR A 21 -11.65 -6.93 7.73
N ALA A 22 -10.74 -7.69 7.12
CA ALA A 22 -9.32 -7.55 7.34
C ALA A 22 -8.76 -6.23 6.79
N PHE A 23 -9.36 -5.68 5.73
CA PHE A 23 -8.99 -4.36 5.21
C PHE A 23 -9.41 -3.24 6.16
N ASP A 24 -10.61 -3.30 6.73
CA ASP A 24 -11.07 -2.32 7.73
C ASP A 24 -10.19 -2.35 8.99
N ALA A 25 -9.76 -3.55 9.42
CA ALA A 25 -8.80 -3.68 10.52
C ALA A 25 -7.43 -3.04 10.18
N LEU A 26 -6.93 -3.26 8.97
CA LEU A 26 -5.69 -2.64 8.48
C LEU A 26 -5.82 -1.11 8.42
N TYR A 27 -6.97 -0.62 7.94
CA TYR A 27 -7.30 0.81 7.84
C TYR A 27 -7.30 1.47 9.22
N LYS A 28 -8.09 0.96 10.17
CA LYS A 28 -8.19 1.51 11.54
C LYS A 28 -6.84 1.58 12.23
N ARG A 29 -5.97 0.60 11.98
CA ARG A 29 -4.64 0.50 12.59
C ARG A 29 -3.64 1.51 12.03
N HIS A 30 -3.67 1.78 10.73
CA HIS A 30 -2.65 2.59 10.07
C HIS A 30 -3.10 3.99 9.65
N LYS A 31 -4.42 4.28 9.64
CA LYS A 31 -4.97 5.58 9.22
C LYS A 31 -4.30 6.75 9.94
N SER A 32 -4.24 6.71 11.28
CA SER A 32 -3.68 7.82 12.07
C SER A 32 -2.20 8.07 11.78
N ARG A 33 -1.42 7.01 11.55
CA ARG A 33 0.02 7.11 11.20
C ARG A 33 0.21 7.70 9.80
N LEU A 34 -0.60 7.25 8.85
CA LEU A 34 -0.53 7.69 7.46
C LEU A 34 -0.99 9.15 7.33
N TYR A 35 -2.11 9.49 7.97
CA TYR A 35 -2.64 10.86 8.04
C TYR A 35 -1.63 11.80 8.69
N GLY A 36 -1.05 11.42 9.84
CA GLY A 36 -0.01 12.22 10.49
C GLY A 36 1.22 12.44 9.62
N PHE A 37 1.64 11.43 8.84
CA PHE A 37 2.71 11.59 7.86
C PHE A 37 2.34 12.58 6.74
N ILE A 38 1.13 12.51 6.21
CA ILE A 38 0.67 13.36 5.10
C ILE A 38 0.50 14.81 5.57
N VAL A 39 -0.15 15.05 6.71
CA VAL A 39 -0.32 16.40 7.30
C VAL A 39 1.02 17.07 7.61
N ASN A 40 2.06 16.31 7.92
CA ASN A 40 3.41 16.86 8.09
C ASN A 40 4.10 17.25 6.77
N LYS A 41 3.51 16.90 5.62
CA LYS A 41 4.08 17.15 4.29
C LYS A 41 3.31 18.18 3.48
N ILE A 42 2.03 18.39 3.79
CA ILE A 42 1.16 19.35 3.11
C ILE A 42 0.49 20.27 4.11
N ASP A 43 0.23 21.51 3.72
CA ASP A 43 -0.29 22.56 4.62
C ASP A 43 -1.83 22.68 4.61
N ASP A 44 -2.52 21.74 3.96
CA ASP A 44 -3.98 21.70 3.87
C ASP A 44 -4.53 20.40 4.46
N ARG A 45 -5.39 20.52 5.48
CA ARG A 45 -6.01 19.38 6.17
C ARG A 45 -7.02 18.61 5.31
N ARG A 46 -7.77 19.31 4.46
CA ARG A 46 -8.77 18.70 3.58
C ARG A 46 -8.08 17.83 2.53
N ASP A 47 -7.06 18.40 1.89
CA ASP A 47 -6.24 17.65 0.94
C ASP A 47 -5.50 16.49 1.61
N ALA A 48 -5.12 16.63 2.88
CA ALA A 48 -4.47 15.54 3.62
C ALA A 48 -5.41 14.37 3.86
N GLU A 49 -6.68 14.65 4.19
CA GLU A 49 -7.70 13.63 4.35
C GLU A 49 -8.00 12.94 3.00
N GLU A 50 -8.13 13.71 1.92
CA GLU A 50 -8.30 13.17 0.56
C GLU A 50 -7.13 12.27 0.15
N LEU A 51 -5.89 12.73 0.29
CA LEU A 51 -4.69 11.95 -0.03
C LEU A 51 -4.55 10.69 0.84
N THR A 52 -5.02 10.75 2.09
CA THR A 52 -5.04 9.58 2.98
C THR A 52 -6.00 8.54 2.41
N ASN A 53 -7.23 8.93 2.09
CA ASN A 53 -8.23 8.04 1.52
C ASN A 53 -7.76 7.45 0.17
N ASP A 54 -7.22 8.30 -0.73
CA ASP A 54 -6.63 7.88 -2.00
C ASP A 54 -5.50 6.86 -1.82
N THR A 55 -4.69 7.01 -0.75
CA THR A 55 -3.63 6.05 -0.47
C THR A 55 -4.21 4.68 -0.12
N PHE A 56 -5.27 4.62 0.70
CA PHE A 56 -5.90 3.36 1.08
C PHE A 56 -6.61 2.70 -0.10
N LEU A 57 -7.34 3.47 -0.92
CA LEU A 57 -7.98 2.96 -2.14
C LEU A 57 -6.94 2.34 -3.07
N LYS A 58 -5.83 3.03 -3.32
CA LYS A 58 -4.72 2.50 -4.12
C LYS A 58 -4.03 1.31 -3.47
N ALA A 59 -3.94 1.29 -2.15
CA ALA A 59 -3.37 0.18 -1.42
C ALA A 59 -4.22 -1.07 -1.59
N GLU A 60 -5.55 -0.95 -1.53
CA GLU A 60 -6.49 -2.05 -1.79
C GLU A 60 -6.36 -2.58 -3.23
N GLU A 61 -6.42 -1.68 -4.22
CA GLU A 61 -6.30 -2.02 -5.65
C GLU A 61 -5.01 -2.78 -5.97
N HIS A 62 -3.90 -2.40 -5.34
CA HIS A 62 -2.57 -2.94 -5.65
C HIS A 62 -2.03 -3.90 -4.60
N LEU A 63 -2.82 -4.28 -3.58
CA LEU A 63 -2.33 -5.10 -2.47
C LEU A 63 -1.76 -6.43 -2.94
N HIS A 64 -2.35 -7.01 -4.00
CA HIS A 64 -1.91 -8.24 -4.64
C HIS A 64 -0.47 -8.18 -5.21
N THR A 65 0.08 -6.97 -5.42
CA THR A 65 1.46 -6.78 -5.89
C THR A 65 2.50 -6.80 -4.76
N LEU A 66 2.05 -6.75 -3.50
CA LEU A 66 2.92 -6.71 -2.34
C LEU A 66 3.59 -8.07 -2.11
N GLN A 67 4.92 -8.10 -2.21
CA GLN A 67 5.71 -9.32 -2.03
C GLN A 67 6.03 -9.63 -0.56
N GLU A 68 6.09 -8.60 0.27
CA GLU A 68 6.47 -8.69 1.69
C GLU A 68 5.31 -8.13 2.54
N PRO A 69 4.32 -8.96 2.94
CA PRO A 69 3.15 -8.55 3.71
C PRO A 69 3.50 -7.79 5.00
N GLU A 70 4.61 -8.16 5.64
CA GLU A 70 5.13 -7.54 6.86
C GLU A 70 5.63 -6.10 6.67
N LYS A 71 5.74 -5.64 5.42
CA LYS A 71 6.15 -4.28 5.04
C LYS A 71 5.01 -3.45 4.46
N VAL A 72 3.75 -3.88 4.61
CA VAL A 72 2.58 -3.17 4.07
C VAL A 72 2.56 -1.70 4.47
N LEU A 73 2.90 -1.35 5.71
CA LEU A 73 2.95 0.04 6.16
C LEU A 73 4.00 0.87 5.40
N ASN A 74 5.21 0.35 5.22
CA ASN A 74 6.27 1.03 4.45
C ASN A 74 5.90 1.16 2.96
N TRP A 75 5.22 0.16 2.42
CA TRP A 75 4.69 0.20 1.07
C TRP A 75 3.59 1.27 0.92
N MET A 76 2.65 1.37 1.87
CA MET A 76 1.63 2.43 1.91
C MET A 76 2.26 3.83 2.01
N PHE A 77 3.31 4.02 2.81
CA PHE A 77 4.05 5.29 2.85
C PHE A 77 4.68 5.66 1.49
N SER A 78 5.08 4.67 0.70
CA SER A 78 5.62 4.90 -0.65
C SER A 78 4.53 5.39 -1.60
N ILE A 79 3.32 4.81 -1.52
CA ILE A 79 2.14 5.28 -2.26
C ILE A 79 1.79 6.72 -1.84
N ALA A 80 1.67 6.97 -0.54
CA ALA A 80 1.40 8.31 0.00
C ALA A 80 2.44 9.34 -0.50
N SER A 81 3.72 9.00 -0.47
CA SER A 81 4.79 9.86 -0.96
C SER A 81 4.63 10.21 -2.45
N GLN A 82 4.21 9.24 -3.26
CA GLN A 82 3.94 9.48 -4.68
C GLN A 82 2.73 10.40 -4.91
N LEU A 83 1.68 10.25 -4.11
CA LEU A 83 0.50 11.11 -4.16
C LEU A 83 0.83 12.53 -3.72
N ILE A 84 1.58 12.71 -2.63
CA ILE A 84 2.09 14.00 -2.14
C ILE A 84 2.93 14.70 -3.23
N ALA A 85 3.84 13.97 -3.88
CA ALA A 85 4.63 14.52 -4.98
C ALA A 85 3.74 14.93 -6.18
N GLY A 86 2.66 14.20 -6.44
CA GLY A 86 1.62 14.59 -7.38
C GLY A 86 0.90 15.88 -6.97
N TRP A 87 0.51 15.97 -5.70
CA TRP A 87 -0.16 17.14 -5.11
C TRP A 87 0.71 18.41 -5.21
N HIS A 88 1.98 18.35 -4.82
CA HIS A 88 2.89 19.49 -4.94
C HIS A 88 3.08 19.96 -6.39
N ARG A 89 3.14 19.04 -7.36
CA ARG A 89 3.26 19.39 -8.78
C ARG A 89 2.03 20.16 -9.29
N ARG A 90 0.83 19.76 -8.86
CA ARG A 90 -0.43 20.45 -9.20
C ARG A 90 -0.51 21.83 -8.57
N HIS A 91 -0.07 21.97 -7.32
CA HIS A 91 -0.12 23.23 -6.58
C HIS A 91 0.99 24.22 -6.96
N LYS A 92 2.14 23.75 -7.45
CA LYS A 92 3.22 24.63 -7.97
C LYS A 92 3.09 24.99 -9.45
N ASN A 93 2.33 24.22 -10.24
CA ASN A 93 2.13 24.51 -11.66
C ASN A 93 0.72 24.09 -12.11
N PRO A 94 -0.27 25.01 -12.11
CA PRO A 94 -1.67 24.69 -12.40
C PRO A 94 -1.92 24.21 -13.85
N VAL A 95 -0.93 24.29 -14.75
CA VAL A 95 -1.12 24.09 -16.20
C VAL A 95 -0.86 22.65 -16.69
N ARG A 96 -0.34 21.72 -15.88
CA ARG A 96 -0.10 20.33 -16.33
C ARG A 96 -1.09 19.32 -15.76
N ARG A 97 -2.14 19.02 -16.54
CA ARG A 97 -3.06 17.90 -16.32
C ARG A 97 -2.70 16.67 -17.16
N LYS A 98 -2.39 15.59 -16.42
CA LYS A 98 -2.73 14.16 -16.56
C LYS A 98 -1.61 13.40 -15.86
N VAL A 99 -1.70 13.28 -14.53
CA VAL A 99 -0.78 12.39 -13.80
C VAL A 99 -1.39 11.00 -13.92
N THR A 100 -1.05 10.29 -14.99
CA THR A 100 -1.11 8.83 -14.98
C THR A 100 -0.15 8.38 -13.89
N PRO A 101 -0.57 7.58 -12.89
CA PRO A 101 0.36 7.09 -11.89
C PRO A 101 1.28 6.08 -12.57
N THR A 102 2.43 6.55 -13.08
CA THR A 102 3.52 5.66 -13.43
C THR A 102 4.00 5.05 -12.12
N PHE A 103 3.69 3.77 -11.91
CA PHE A 103 4.21 2.97 -10.79
C PHE A 103 5.72 2.77 -11.03
N THR A 104 6.51 3.84 -10.91
CA THR A 104 7.93 3.80 -11.19
C THR A 104 8.64 3.23 -9.98
N ARG A 105 8.88 1.92 -10.08
CA ARG A 105 10.07 1.24 -9.56
C ARG A 105 10.27 1.36 -8.04
N LEU A 106 9.43 0.66 -7.27
CA LEU A 106 9.99 -0.03 -6.11
C LEU A 106 10.99 -1.07 -6.65
N LYS A 107 12.24 -1.04 -6.16
CA LYS A 107 13.20 -2.13 -6.35
C LYS A 107 12.72 -3.36 -5.58
N VAL A 108 11.64 -4.00 -6.04
CA VAL A 108 11.32 -5.38 -5.63
C VAL A 108 12.28 -6.27 -6.41
N LYS A 109 13.27 -6.86 -5.72
CA LYS A 109 14.13 -7.88 -6.31
C LYS A 109 13.22 -9.05 -6.73
N PRO A 110 13.11 -9.40 -8.02
CA PRO A 110 12.35 -10.56 -8.43
C PRO A 110 13.19 -11.79 -8.08
N ARG A 111 13.02 -12.34 -6.88
CA ARG A 111 13.57 -13.66 -6.59
C ARG A 111 12.66 -14.67 -7.26
N ARG A 112 13.09 -15.11 -8.46
CA ARG A 112 12.71 -16.35 -9.16
C ARG A 112 11.91 -17.30 -8.24
N LEU A 113 10.59 -17.28 -8.39
CA LEU A 113 9.74 -18.37 -7.93
C LEU A 113 9.77 -19.43 -9.02
N LEU A 114 10.75 -20.34 -8.93
CA LEU A 114 10.63 -21.64 -9.58
C LEU A 114 9.58 -22.43 -8.78
N LEU A 115 8.35 -22.36 -9.28
CA LEU A 115 7.24 -23.21 -8.88
C LEU A 115 7.66 -24.68 -9.01
N SER A 116 7.95 -25.31 -7.87
CA SER A 116 8.15 -26.76 -7.77
C SER A 116 7.28 -27.32 -6.65
N ILE A 117 5.98 -26.99 -6.66
CA ILE A 117 5.00 -27.74 -5.87
C ILE A 117 4.54 -28.91 -6.73
N ARG A 118 5.30 -30.01 -6.69
CA ARG A 118 4.83 -31.31 -7.17
C ARG A 118 4.03 -31.91 -6.02
N LEU A 119 2.70 -31.92 -6.18
CA LEU A 119 1.78 -32.65 -5.30
C LEU A 119 2.17 -34.14 -5.24
N PRO A 120 2.26 -34.77 -4.06
CA PRO A 120 2.36 -36.22 -4.00
C PRO A 120 1.00 -36.83 -4.37
N ARG A 121 0.97 -37.57 -5.49
CA ARG A 121 -0.11 -38.53 -5.74
C ARG A 121 0.15 -39.73 -4.84
N ASN A 122 -0.59 -39.81 -3.74
CA ASN A 122 -0.72 -41.03 -2.95
C ASN A 122 -2.05 -41.67 -3.34
N THR A 123 -2.04 -42.82 -4.02
CA THR A 123 -3.04 -43.89 -3.83
C THR A 123 -2.52 -45.19 -4.47
N GLN A 124 -2.29 -46.17 -3.60
CA GLN A 124 -2.18 -47.64 -3.74
C GLN A 124 -1.54 -48.27 -4.98
#